data_AF-A0A1H9GYM1-F1
#
_entry.id   AF-A0A1H9GYM1-F1
#
_cell.length_a   1.000
_cell.length_b   1.000
_cell.length_c   1.000
_cell.angle_alpha   90.00
_cell.angle_beta   90.00
_cell.angle_gamma   90.00
#
_symmetry.space_group_name_H-M   'P 1'
#
loop_
_entity.id
_entity.type
_entity.pdbx_description
1 polymer ?
#
loop_
_entity_poly.entity_id
_entity_poly.type
_entity_poly.pdbx_seq_one_letter_code
_entity_poly.pdbx_strand_id
1 'polypeptide(L)'
;MDDLIGISILILVIVVLILGISLISERRRINRFIVKVDGSGLEFSVELRELVQREVNRATTETLHRIVALDKKLIEYWERESIHKHTDSESKLRLLEQNVTDLEQSFSRAAESEKPNLGFALREMYWQYLRQARSHYASSSAYQAIRARVLEGLSKLEVL
;
A
#
# COMPACT_ATOMS: atom_id res chain seq x y z
N MET A 1 14.37 -42.08 -5.23
CA MET A 1 13.12 -41.31 -5.44
C MET A 1 12.27 -41.27 -4.16
N ASP A 2 12.45 -42.21 -3.22
CA ASP A 2 11.62 -42.32 -2.01
C ASP A 2 11.90 -41.27 -0.92
N ASP A 3 13.14 -40.76 -0.80
CA ASP A 3 13.49 -39.74 0.21
C ASP A 3 12.81 -38.39 -0.03
N LEU A 4 12.59 -38.03 -1.30
CA LEU A 4 11.96 -36.76 -1.66
C LEU A 4 10.48 -36.75 -1.28
N ILE A 5 9.80 -37.90 -1.40
CA ILE A 5 8.40 -38.07 -0.99
C ILE A 5 8.28 -38.03 0.55
N GLY A 6 9.22 -38.65 1.27
CA GLY A 6 9.27 -38.61 2.73
C GLY A 6 9.44 -37.19 3.29
N ILE A 7 10.33 -36.38 2.70
CA ILE A 7 10.53 -34.97 3.09
C ILE A 7 9.30 -34.13 2.79
N SER A 8 8.63 -34.39 1.66
CA SER A 8 7.42 -33.65 1.25
C SER A 8 6.27 -33.87 2.22
N ILE A 9 6.07 -35.11 2.68
CA ILE A 9 5.03 -35.47 3.65
C ILE A 9 5.37 -34.86 5.02
N LEU A 10 6.64 -34.88 5.42
CA LEU A 10 7.08 -34.29 6.70
C LEU A 10 6.81 -32.78 6.76
N ILE A 11 7.09 -32.06 5.67
CA ILE A 11 6.81 -30.62 5.57
C ILE A 11 5.30 -30.36 5.64
N LEU A 12 4.49 -31.18 4.96
CA LEU A 12 3.03 -31.05 4.99
C LEU A 12 2.48 -31.21 6.42
N VAL A 13 2.98 -32.21 7.17
CA VAL A 13 2.56 -32.45 8.56
C VAL A 13 2.95 -31.29 9.47
N ILE A 14 4.15 -30.73 9.30
CA ILE A 14 4.59 -29.54 10.07
C ILE A 14 3.70 -28.33 9.77
N VAL A 15 3.36 -28.09 8.50
CA VAL A 15 2.47 -26.99 8.11
C VAL A 15 1.08 -27.17 8.70
N VAL A 16 0.53 -28.39 8.68
CA VAL A 16 -0.78 -28.69 9.28
C VAL A 16 -0.76 -28.52 10.80
N LEU A 17 0.33 -28.90 11.47
CA LEU A 17 0.49 -28.69 12.92
C LEU A 17 0.60 -27.21 13.29
N ILE A 18 1.35 -26.42 12.52
CA ILE A 18 1.48 -24.96 12.73
C ILE A 18 0.11 -24.28 12.52
N LEU A 19 -0.62 -24.65 11.46
CA LEU A 19 -1.97 -24.14 11.22
C LEU A 19 -2.94 -24.56 12.33
N GLY A 20 -2.86 -25.80 12.80
CA GLY A 20 -3.68 -26.30 13.92
C GLY A 20 -3.42 -25.55 15.24
N ILE A 21 -2.15 -25.31 15.58
CA ILE A 21 -1.77 -24.55 16.77
C ILE A 21 -2.21 -23.10 16.65
N SER A 22 -2.06 -22.49 15.46
CA SER A 22 -2.53 -21.13 15.18
C SER A 22 -4.04 -21.03 15.39
N LEU A 23 -4.82 -21.95 14.80
CA LEU A 23 -6.28 -22.01 14.93
C LEU A 23 -6.72 -22.27 16.38
N ILE A 24 -6.04 -23.13 17.14
CA ILE A 24 -6.35 -23.38 18.55
C ILE A 24 -6.03 -22.16 19.42
N SER A 25 -4.93 -21.46 19.14
CA SER A 25 -4.55 -20.23 19.84
C SER A 25 -5.57 -19.11 19.60
N GLU A 26 -6.08 -19.02 18.38
CA GLU A 26 -7.07 -18.05 17.94
C GLU A 26 -8.45 -18.39 18.54
N ARG A 27 -8.82 -19.67 18.58
CA ARG A 27 -10.05 -20.16 19.22
C ARG A 27 -10.05 -19.93 20.74
N ARG A 28 -8.91 -20.05 21.42
CA ARG A 28 -8.79 -19.69 22.85
C ARG A 28 -8.86 -18.18 23.08
N ARG A 29 -8.43 -17.36 22.11
CA ARG A 29 -8.61 -15.91 22.14
C ARG A 29 -10.09 -15.57 22.00
N ILE A 30 -10.76 -16.16 20.99
CA ILE A 30 -12.19 -15.96 20.71
C ILE A 30 -13.08 -16.44 21.86
N ASN A 31 -12.80 -17.61 22.46
CA ASN A 31 -13.58 -18.08 23.61
C ASN A 31 -13.46 -17.17 24.84
N ARG A 32 -12.37 -16.39 24.98
CA ARG A 32 -12.27 -15.35 26.02
C ARG A 32 -13.14 -14.13 25.73
N PHE A 33 -13.40 -13.83 24.45
CA PHE A 33 -14.31 -12.76 24.04
C PHE A 33 -15.79 -13.14 24.18
N ILE A 34 -16.13 -14.43 24.07
CA ILE A 34 -17.53 -14.91 24.16
C ILE A 34 -18.05 -14.97 25.61
N VAL A 35 -17.19 -15.03 26.64
CA VAL A 35 -17.63 -15.19 28.04
C VAL A 35 -18.08 -13.86 28.71
N LYS A 36 -18.02 -12.73 28.01
CA LYS A 36 -18.53 -11.43 28.51
C LYS A 36 -19.79 -10.96 27.77
N VAL A 37 -20.68 -11.89 27.42
CA VAL A 37 -22.01 -11.56 26.88
C VAL A 37 -22.98 -11.42 28.05
N ASP A 38 -22.94 -10.29 28.74
CA ASP A 38 -24.05 -9.82 29.57
C ASP A 38 -24.03 -8.28 29.56
N GLY A 39 -24.87 -7.71 28.69
CA GLY A 39 -25.11 -6.27 28.58
C GLY A 39 -24.77 -5.69 27.22
N SER A 40 -25.80 -5.47 26.39
CA SER A 40 -25.78 -4.55 25.22
C SER A 40 -24.99 -5.03 23.97
N GLY A 41 -25.68 -5.79 23.10
CA GLY A 41 -25.15 -6.19 21.78
C GLY A 41 -24.88 -5.03 20.81
N LEU A 42 -25.37 -3.82 21.10
CA LEU A 42 -25.12 -2.63 20.29
C LEU A 42 -23.72 -2.06 20.55
N GLU A 43 -23.30 -1.96 21.82
CA GLU A 43 -21.97 -1.46 22.20
C GLU A 43 -20.87 -2.40 21.70
N PHE A 44 -21.06 -3.72 21.82
CA PHE A 44 -20.14 -4.71 21.25
C PHE A 44 -19.99 -4.56 19.72
N SER A 45 -21.07 -4.27 19.01
CA SER A 45 -21.04 -4.10 17.54
C SER A 45 -20.26 -2.84 17.12
N VAL A 46 -20.35 -1.77 17.90
CA VAL A 46 -19.62 -0.52 17.69
C VAL A 46 -18.13 -0.71 18.01
N GLU A 47 -17.81 -1.31 19.15
CA GLU A 47 -16.43 -1.61 19.55
C GLU A 47 -15.72 -2.56 18.58
N LEU A 48 -16.42 -3.60 18.10
CA LEU A 48 -15.90 -4.51 17.09
C LEU A 48 -15.65 -3.80 15.77
N ARG A 49 -16.57 -2.92 15.34
CA ARG A 49 -16.39 -2.12 14.12
C ARG A 49 -15.18 -1.20 14.21
N GLU A 50 -14.98 -0.53 15.35
CA GLU A 50 -13.81 0.32 15.59
C GLU A 50 -12.50 -0.48 15.63
N LEU A 51 -12.52 -1.68 16.21
CA LEU A 51 -11.38 -2.58 16.21
C LEU A 51 -11.03 -3.03 14.77
N VAL A 52 -12.03 -3.48 14.01
CA VAL A 52 -11.85 -3.90 12.61
C VAL A 52 -11.32 -2.74 11.77
N GLN A 53 -11.87 -1.54 11.92
CA GLN A 53 -11.41 -0.37 11.17
C GLN A 53 -9.94 -0.04 11.46
N ARG A 54 -9.52 -0.13 12.73
CA ARG A 54 -8.12 0.09 13.13
C ARG A 54 -7.19 -0.96 12.52
N GLU A 55 -7.56 -2.23 12.57
CA GLU A 55 -6.73 -3.31 12.03
C GLU A 55 -6.64 -3.25 10.50
N VAL A 56 -7.76 -2.94 9.82
CA VAL A 56 -7.78 -2.69 8.38
C VAL A 56 -6.90 -1.51 8.02
N ASN A 57 -7.00 -0.39 8.74
CA ASN A 57 -6.16 0.79 8.49
C ASN A 57 -4.68 0.48 8.70
N ARG A 58 -4.34 -0.29 9.74
CA ARG A 58 -2.97 -0.74 9.99
C ARG A 58 -2.45 -1.60 8.85
N ALA A 59 -3.18 -2.64 8.47
CA ALA A 59 -2.78 -3.53 7.37
C ALA A 59 -2.67 -2.77 6.03
N THR A 60 -3.57 -1.82 5.78
CA THR A 60 -3.54 -0.95 4.61
C THR A 60 -2.29 -0.07 4.60
N THR A 61 -1.93 0.51 5.75
CA THR A 61 -0.72 1.34 5.91
C THR A 61 0.55 0.52 5.68
N GLU A 62 0.67 -0.65 6.33
CA GLU A 62 1.81 -1.55 6.13
C GLU A 62 1.94 -2.00 4.66
N THR A 63 0.81 -2.22 3.99
CA THR A 63 0.78 -2.57 2.56
C THR A 63 1.24 -1.39 1.71
N LEU A 64 0.77 -0.17 2.00
CA LEU A 64 1.19 1.04 1.31
C LEU A 64 2.70 1.23 1.42
N HIS A 65 3.28 1.12 2.62
CA HIS A 65 4.74 1.23 2.85
C HIS A 65 5.53 0.28 1.96
N ARG A 66 5.15 -1.01 1.96
CA ARG A 66 5.82 -2.05 1.16
C ARG A 66 5.75 -1.74 -0.34
N ILE A 67 4.59 -1.33 -0.82
CA ILE A 67 4.39 -1.03 -2.23
C ILE A 67 5.15 0.24 -2.64
N VAL A 68 5.16 1.27 -1.81
CA VAL A 68 5.92 2.51 -2.05
C VAL A 68 7.42 2.24 -2.10
N ALA A 69 7.94 1.39 -1.22
CA ALA A 69 9.34 0.97 -1.27
C ALA A 69 9.67 0.21 -2.56
N LEU A 70 8.73 -0.60 -3.09
CA LEU A 70 8.87 -1.25 -4.39
C LEU A 70 8.80 -0.24 -5.55
N ASP A 71 7.91 0.74 -5.49
CA ASP A 71 7.76 1.76 -6.52
C ASP A 71 9.03 2.56 -6.74
N LYS A 72 9.69 2.99 -5.65
CA LYS A 72 10.95 3.73 -5.75
C LYS A 72 12.00 2.95 -6.53
N LYS A 73 12.06 1.63 -6.35
CA LYS A 73 12.94 0.73 -7.13
C LYS A 73 12.45 0.58 -8.57
N LEU A 74 11.14 0.36 -8.76
CA LEU A 74 10.53 0.14 -10.07
C LEU A 74 10.66 1.36 -10.99
N ILE A 75 10.64 2.58 -10.45
CA ILE A 75 10.88 3.81 -11.22
C ILE A 75 12.21 3.69 -11.96
N GLU A 76 13.30 3.35 -11.26
CA GLU A 76 14.63 3.26 -11.88
C GLU A 76 14.71 2.17 -12.97
N TYR A 77 14.03 1.03 -12.78
CA TYR A 77 13.94 -0.01 -13.80
C TYR A 77 13.12 0.46 -15.01
N TRP A 78 11.93 1.00 -14.76
CA TRP A 78 11.04 1.51 -15.80
C TRP A 78 11.70 2.62 -16.63
N GLU A 79 12.43 3.53 -16.00
CA GLU A 79 13.15 4.60 -16.69
C GLU A 79 14.16 4.02 -17.69
N ARG A 80 14.92 2.99 -17.30
CA ARG A 80 15.91 2.34 -18.16
C ARG A 80 15.29 1.62 -19.36
N GLU A 81 14.14 0.99 -19.18
CA GLU A 81 13.48 0.19 -20.23
C GLU A 81 12.54 1.03 -21.12
N SER A 82 12.08 2.19 -20.63
CA SER A 82 11.10 3.00 -21.34
C SER A 82 11.66 3.59 -22.63
N ILE A 83 11.00 3.27 -23.75
CA ILE A 83 11.22 3.94 -25.04
C ILE A 83 10.43 5.25 -25.03
N HIS A 84 11.14 6.36 -25.14
CA HIS A 84 10.57 7.70 -25.09
C HIS A 84 9.77 7.98 -26.36
N LYS A 85 8.44 8.08 -26.23
CA LYS A 85 7.57 8.61 -27.29
C LYS A 85 7.21 10.03 -26.93
N HIS A 86 7.68 10.99 -27.73
CA HIS A 86 7.34 12.38 -27.49
C HIS A 86 5.84 12.58 -27.75
N THR A 87 5.12 12.97 -26.70
CA THR A 87 3.70 13.34 -26.82
C THR A 87 3.56 14.79 -26.42
N ASP A 88 3.05 15.60 -27.36
CA ASP A 88 2.87 17.03 -27.16
C ASP A 88 1.53 17.31 -26.45
N SER A 89 1.40 16.79 -25.23
CA SER A 89 0.19 16.93 -24.41
C SER A 89 0.49 17.69 -23.13
N GLU A 90 0.96 18.93 -23.30
CA GLU A 90 1.24 19.87 -22.20
C GLU A 90 -0.01 20.08 -21.32
N SER A 91 -1.21 20.15 -21.93
CA SER A 91 -2.48 20.30 -21.21
C SER A 91 -2.75 19.15 -20.23
N LYS A 92 -2.47 17.91 -20.63
CA LYS A 92 -2.61 16.74 -19.75
C LYS A 92 -1.59 16.76 -18.62
N LEU A 93 -0.36 17.19 -18.90
CA LEU A 93 0.69 17.29 -17.88
C LEU A 93 0.31 18.32 -16.80
N ARG A 94 -0.18 19.50 -17.20
CA ARG A 94 -0.66 20.53 -16.27
C ARG A 94 -1.83 20.04 -15.41
N LEU A 95 -2.78 19.31 -16.01
CA LEU A 95 -3.90 18.73 -15.26
C LEU A 95 -3.40 17.70 -14.22
N LEU A 96 -2.45 16.84 -14.59
CA LEU A 96 -1.86 15.88 -13.66
C LEU A 96 -1.10 16.57 -12.53
N GLU A 97 -0.35 17.63 -12.83
CA GLU A 97 0.36 18.43 -11.83
C GLU A 97 -0.60 19.08 -10.83
N GLN A 98 -1.70 19.64 -11.31
CA GLN A 98 -2.74 20.21 -10.45
C GLN A 98 -3.35 19.13 -9.55
N ASN A 99 -3.77 18.00 -10.12
CA ASN A 99 -4.36 16.90 -9.35
C ASN A 99 -3.40 16.32 -8.31
N VAL A 100 -2.11 16.20 -8.64
CA VAL A 100 -1.07 15.79 -7.68
C VAL A 100 -0.97 16.81 -6.55
N THR A 101 -0.95 18.11 -6.86
CA THR A 101 -0.85 19.17 -5.86
C THR A 101 -2.06 19.17 -4.92
N ASP A 102 -3.27 19.04 -5.46
CA ASP A 102 -4.51 19.00 -4.69
C ASP A 102 -4.57 17.76 -3.79
N LEU A 103 -4.13 16.61 -4.28
CA LEU A 103 -4.04 15.38 -3.48
C LEU A 103 -2.96 15.45 -2.41
N GLU A 104 -1.79 16.03 -2.69
CA GLU A 104 -0.75 16.28 -1.69
C GLU A 104 -1.28 17.16 -0.55
N GLN A 105 -2.00 18.23 -0.91
CA GLN A 105 -2.62 19.13 0.06
C GLN A 105 -3.70 18.41 0.86
N SER A 106 -4.56 17.63 0.21
CA SER A 106 -5.61 16.85 0.88
C SER A 106 -5.01 15.83 1.83
N PHE A 107 -4.00 15.09 1.39
CA PHE A 107 -3.26 14.12 2.20
C PHE A 107 -2.60 14.77 3.42
N SER A 108 -2.01 15.96 3.26
CA SER A 108 -1.36 16.69 4.38
C SER A 108 -2.35 17.13 5.47
N ARG A 109 -3.62 17.34 5.11
CA ARG A 109 -4.68 17.83 6.01
C ARG A 109 -5.59 16.71 6.52
N ALA A 110 -5.53 15.54 5.91
CA ALA A 110 -6.41 14.42 6.23
C ALA A 110 -6.12 13.84 7.61
N ALA A 111 -7.16 13.26 8.21
CA ALA A 111 -7.01 12.49 9.45
C ALA A 111 -6.17 11.23 9.21
N GLU A 112 -5.46 10.75 10.24
CA GLU A 112 -4.62 9.54 10.16
C GLU A 112 -5.39 8.32 9.64
N SER A 113 -6.69 8.22 9.93
CA SER A 113 -7.55 7.14 9.45
C SER A 113 -7.80 7.16 7.93
N GLU A 114 -7.64 8.30 7.28
CA GLU A 114 -7.91 8.52 5.85
C GLU A 114 -6.63 8.54 5.01
N LYS A 115 -5.49 8.85 5.65
CA LYS A 115 -4.19 8.94 4.99
C LYS A 115 -3.78 7.70 4.20
N PRO A 116 -4.04 6.45 4.64
CA PRO A 116 -3.64 5.27 3.84
C PRO A 116 -4.33 5.22 2.48
N ASN A 117 -5.64 5.50 2.43
CA ASN A 117 -6.41 5.49 1.18
C ASN A 117 -5.99 6.63 0.26
N LEU A 118 -5.80 7.83 0.81
CA LEU A 118 -5.28 8.98 0.06
C LEU A 118 -3.84 8.75 -0.42
N GLY A 119 -3.03 8.06 0.37
CA GLY A 119 -1.67 7.67 0.01
C GLY A 119 -1.64 6.73 -1.20
N PHE A 120 -2.53 5.75 -1.28
CA PHE A 120 -2.68 4.91 -2.47
C PHE A 120 -3.09 5.72 -3.71
N ALA A 121 -4.05 6.64 -3.57
CA ALA A 121 -4.47 7.50 -4.67
C ALA A 121 -3.33 8.42 -5.15
N LEU A 122 -2.59 9.01 -4.20
CA LEU A 122 -1.47 9.89 -4.50
C LEU A 122 -0.31 9.14 -5.17
N ARG A 123 0.00 7.94 -4.70
CA ARG A 123 0.98 7.02 -5.32
C ARG A 123 0.65 6.76 -6.80
N GLU A 124 -0.60 6.41 -7.11
CA GLU A 124 -1.04 6.18 -8.48
C GLU A 124 -0.92 7.45 -9.34
N MET A 125 -1.31 8.60 -8.79
CA MET A 125 -1.16 9.88 -9.49
C MET A 125 0.30 10.25 -9.75
N TYR A 126 1.21 9.96 -8.82
CA TYR A 126 2.64 10.15 -9.05
C TYR A 126 3.16 9.33 -10.24
N TRP A 127 2.73 8.07 -10.38
CA TRP A 127 3.09 7.26 -11.55
C TRP A 127 2.58 7.84 -12.86
N GLN A 128 1.32 8.29 -12.89
CA GLN A 128 0.74 8.90 -14.09
C GLN A 128 1.48 10.20 -14.46
N TYR A 129 1.76 11.04 -13.46
CA TYR A 129 2.48 12.28 -13.64
C TYR A 129 3.90 12.04 -14.15
N LEU A 130 4.64 11.10 -13.55
CA LEU A 130 5.99 10.74 -13.97
C LEU A 130 6.03 10.19 -15.40
N ARG A 131 5.09 9.31 -15.77
CA ARG A 131 4.98 8.75 -17.13
C ARG A 131 4.71 9.82 -18.17
N GLN A 132 3.78 10.73 -17.88
CA GLN A 132 3.45 11.82 -18.78
C GLN A 132 4.62 12.81 -18.89
N ALA A 133 5.26 13.16 -17.77
CA ALA A 133 6.42 14.03 -17.72
C ALA A 133 7.58 13.45 -18.54
N ARG A 134 7.89 12.16 -18.39
CA ARG A 134 8.94 11.50 -19.18
C ARG A 134 8.61 11.49 -20.67
N SER A 135 7.33 11.32 -21.03
CA SER A 135 6.91 11.36 -22.43
C SER A 135 7.02 12.77 -23.02
N HIS A 136 6.78 13.82 -22.23
CA HIS A 136 6.78 15.20 -22.69
C HIS A 136 8.15 15.90 -22.59
N TYR A 137 8.99 15.53 -21.62
CA TYR A 137 10.27 16.18 -21.33
C TYR A 137 11.48 15.26 -21.51
N ALA A 138 11.25 13.97 -21.84
CA ALA A 138 12.28 12.95 -21.87
C ALA A 138 13.07 12.90 -20.55
N SER A 139 14.40 12.99 -20.61
CA SER A 139 15.29 13.02 -19.44
C SER A 139 15.82 14.43 -19.12
N SER A 140 15.15 15.49 -19.59
CA SER A 140 15.58 16.88 -19.37
C SER A 140 15.44 17.34 -17.90
N SER A 141 15.93 18.55 -17.59
CA SER A 141 15.89 19.13 -16.24
C SER A 141 14.47 19.23 -15.67
N ALA A 142 13.48 19.57 -16.49
CA ALA A 142 12.09 19.64 -16.07
C ALA A 142 11.56 18.28 -15.59
N TYR A 143 11.91 17.20 -16.31
CA TYR A 143 11.61 15.85 -15.87
C TYR A 143 12.30 15.50 -14.55
N GLN A 144 13.59 15.84 -14.38
CA GLN A 144 14.33 15.54 -13.15
C GLN A 144 13.74 16.25 -11.93
N ALA A 145 13.23 17.48 -12.08
CA ALA A 145 12.52 18.18 -11.01
C ALA A 145 11.23 17.45 -10.59
N ILE A 146 10.43 17.02 -11.57
CA ILE A 146 9.22 16.23 -11.34
C ILE A 146 9.55 14.89 -10.67
N ARG A 147 10.59 14.20 -11.16
CA ARG A 147 11.09 12.95 -10.58
C ARG A 147 11.48 13.11 -9.12
N ALA A 148 12.20 14.18 -8.78
CA ALA A 148 12.59 14.47 -7.40
C ALA A 148 11.36 14.69 -6.51
N ARG A 149 10.38 15.50 -6.95
CA ARG A 149 9.12 15.72 -6.22
C ARG A 149 8.37 14.41 -5.98
N VAL A 150 8.24 13.56 -7.01
CA VAL A 150 7.60 12.24 -6.90
C VAL A 150 8.32 11.36 -5.89
N LEU A 151 9.66 11.28 -5.93
CA LEU A 151 10.43 10.45 -4.99
C LEU A 151 10.35 10.97 -3.55
N GLU A 152 10.33 12.29 -3.35
CA GLU A 152 10.11 12.89 -2.05
C GLU A 152 8.71 12.57 -1.52
N GLY A 153 7.68 12.73 -2.36
CA GLY A 153 6.30 12.39 -2.05
C GLY A 153 6.12 10.93 -1.67
N LEU A 154 6.67 10.01 -2.47
CA LEU A 154 6.71 8.58 -2.14
C LEU A 154 7.43 8.33 -0.80
N SER A 155 8.54 9.02 -0.52
CA SER A 155 9.23 8.85 0.77
C SER A 155 8.37 9.31 1.97
N LYS A 156 7.49 10.31 1.80
CA LYS A 156 6.51 10.69 2.83
C LYS A 156 5.45 9.60 3.04
N LEU A 157 5.04 8.91 1.98
CA LEU A 157 4.10 7.79 2.08
C LEU A 157 4.71 6.55 2.72
N GLU A 158 6.04 6.36 2.60
CA GLU A 158 6.77 5.23 3.18
C GLU A 158 6.86 5.28 4.71
N VAL A 159 6.72 6.47 5.30
CA VAL A 159 6.89 6.72 6.75
C VAL A 159 5.59 7.13 7.46
N LEU A 160 4.45 7.01 6.78
CA LEU A 160 3.10 7.19 7.34
C LEU A 160 2.89 6.41 8.64
#